data_AF-A0A3A4WXJ1-F1
#
_entry.id   AF-A0A3A4WXJ1-F1
#
_cell.length_a   1.000
_cell.length_b   1.000
_cell.length_c   1.000
_cell.angle_alpha   90.00
_cell.angle_beta   90.00
_cell.angle_gamma   90.00
#
_symmetry.space_group_name_H-M   'P 1'
#
loop_
_entity.id
_entity.type
_entity.pdbx_description
1 polymer ?
#
loop_
_entity_poly.entity_id
_entity_poly.type
_entity_poly.pdbx_seq_one_letter_code
_entity_poly.pdbx_strand_id
1 'polypeptide(L)'
;MIATLPSDIDILSYKERVPLVWVVFIGGTGTGKSTLFNRLCDHPVSLTGAERPKTAGSIAYAYGNAPIDRRFPIPYLNRVRTRNAGPTAGEPGELMIFGHDRKTWSHLVFVDTPDLDSLRNENRRVAEDMYRLSDVVVFVTSQEKYADLIPHQF
;
A
#
# COMPACT_ATOMS: atom_id res chain seq x y z
N MET A 1 13.45 -19.98 -8.96
CA MET A 1 13.01 -20.22 -7.57
C MET A 1 14.12 -19.94 -6.53
N ILE A 2 15.10 -19.06 -6.81
CA ILE A 2 16.26 -18.80 -5.92
C ILE A 2 16.40 -17.29 -5.56
N ALA A 3 15.60 -16.40 -6.15
CA ALA A 3 15.71 -14.94 -5.96
C ALA A 3 14.84 -14.35 -4.82
N THR A 4 14.00 -15.14 -4.15
CA THR A 4 13.03 -14.67 -3.13
C THR A 4 13.54 -14.77 -1.69
N LEU A 5 14.51 -15.65 -1.42
CA LEU A 5 15.05 -15.87 -0.07
C LEU A 5 15.66 -14.61 0.59
N PRO A 6 16.39 -13.72 -0.12
CA PRO A 6 16.95 -12.52 0.50
C PRO A 6 15.88 -11.53 0.98
N SER A 7 14.83 -11.32 0.18
CA SER A 7 13.78 -10.34 0.50
C SER A 7 12.95 -10.72 1.72
N ASP A 8 12.68 -12.02 1.91
CA ASP A 8 11.85 -12.48 3.01
C ASP A 8 12.60 -12.37 4.35
N ILE A 9 13.92 -12.59 4.34
CA ILE A 9 14.80 -12.41 5.51
C ILE A 9 14.89 -10.93 5.88
N ASP A 10 14.99 -10.04 4.91
CA ASP A 10 15.03 -8.59 5.16
C ASP A 10 13.71 -8.10 5.76
N ILE A 11 12.56 -8.58 5.25
CA ILE A 11 11.24 -8.28 5.82
C ILE A 11 11.13 -8.79 7.25
N LEU A 12 11.54 -10.03 7.52
CA LEU A 12 11.51 -10.59 8.88
C LEU A 12 12.38 -9.78 9.84
N SER A 13 13.62 -9.48 9.43
CA SER A 13 14.57 -8.67 10.20
C SER A 13 14.06 -7.25 10.48
N TYR A 14 13.33 -6.67 9.52
CA TYR A 14 12.66 -5.39 9.68
C TYR A 14 11.52 -5.48 10.72
N LYS A 15 10.63 -6.47 10.58
CA LYS A 15 9.47 -6.66 11.48
C LYS A 15 9.88 -6.94 12.93
N GLU A 16 10.98 -7.65 13.17
CA GLU A 16 11.52 -7.85 14.52
C GLU A 16 11.94 -6.55 15.23
N ARG A 17 12.33 -5.53 14.46
CA ARG A 17 12.92 -4.27 14.99
C ARG A 17 11.97 -3.09 14.96
N VAL A 18 10.89 -3.21 14.17
CA VAL A 18 9.92 -2.14 13.92
C VAL A 18 8.53 -2.67 14.24
N PRO A 19 7.98 -2.35 15.44
CA PRO A 19 6.70 -2.88 15.90
C PRO A 19 5.52 -2.13 15.27
N LEU A 20 5.43 -2.21 13.94
CA LEU A 20 4.35 -1.64 13.14
C LEU A 20 3.57 -2.79 12.48
N VAL A 21 2.24 -2.67 12.48
CA VAL A 21 1.34 -3.55 11.76
C VAL A 21 1.02 -2.93 10.41
N TRP A 22 1.39 -3.62 9.34
CA TRP A 22 1.18 -3.20 7.97
C TRP A 22 -0.16 -3.72 7.46
N VAL A 23 -1.11 -2.80 7.25
CA VAL A 23 -2.44 -3.08 6.69
C VAL A 23 -2.46 -2.61 5.25
N VAL A 24 -2.36 -3.56 4.32
CA VAL A 24 -2.15 -3.26 2.89
C VAL A 24 -3.43 -3.52 2.11
N PHE A 25 -3.91 -2.49 1.42
CA PHE A 25 -5.05 -2.55 0.52
C PHE A 25 -4.57 -3.05 -0.83
N ILE A 26 -5.15 -4.14 -1.29
CA ILE A 26 -4.80 -4.82 -2.54
C ILE A 26 -6.06 -4.97 -3.38
N GLY A 27 -5.97 -4.80 -4.70
CA GLY A 27 -7.14 -4.88 -5.56
C GLY A 27 -6.82 -4.55 -7.01
N GLY A 28 -7.81 -4.78 -7.86
CA GLY A 28 -7.75 -4.43 -9.27
C GLY A 28 -8.07 -2.97 -9.56
N THR A 29 -7.74 -2.54 -10.77
CA THR A 29 -8.19 -1.25 -11.31
C THR A 29 -9.71 -1.12 -11.16
N GLY A 30 -10.16 -0.02 -10.55
CA GLY A 30 -11.60 0.29 -10.45
C GLY A 30 -12.37 -0.46 -9.36
N THR A 31 -11.71 -1.28 -8.55
CA THR A 31 -12.37 -2.03 -7.46
C THR A 31 -12.81 -1.16 -6.27
N GLY A 32 -12.37 0.10 -6.20
CA GLY A 32 -12.68 1.01 -5.09
C GLY A 32 -11.65 1.01 -3.96
N LYS A 33 -10.50 0.37 -4.15
CA LYS A 33 -9.38 0.30 -3.20
C LYS A 33 -9.02 1.65 -2.57
N SER A 34 -8.68 2.64 -3.40
CA SER A 34 -8.28 3.98 -2.96
C SER A 34 -9.42 4.76 -2.30
N THR A 35 -10.67 4.48 -2.70
CA THR A 35 -11.87 5.05 -2.05
C THR A 35 -12.00 4.53 -0.63
N LEU A 36 -11.88 3.22 -0.42
CA LEU A 36 -11.96 2.61 0.90
C LEU A 36 -10.80 3.09 1.79
N PHE A 37 -9.59 3.13 1.25
CA PHE A 37 -8.41 3.66 1.93
C PHE A 37 -8.62 5.10 2.42
N ASN A 38 -9.10 6.01 1.55
CA ASN A 38 -9.37 7.40 1.93
C ASN A 38 -10.43 7.51 3.02
N ARG A 39 -11.49 6.69 2.96
CA ARG A 39 -12.54 6.67 3.99
C ARG A 39 -11.98 6.23 5.34
N LEU A 40 -11.07 5.26 5.35
CA LEU A 40 -10.39 4.85 6.58
C LEU A 40 -9.48 5.97 7.14
N CYS A 41 -8.76 6.66 6.25
CA CYS A 41 -7.91 7.79 6.63
C CYS A 41 -8.72 9.01 7.11
N ASP A 42 -10.03 9.06 6.83
CA ASP A 42 -10.91 10.22 7.01
C ASP A 42 -10.37 11.48 6.31
N HIS A 43 -9.62 11.27 5.22
CA HIS A 43 -8.98 12.33 4.44
C HIS A 43 -8.77 11.82 3.00
N PRO A 44 -8.95 12.67 1.97
CA PRO A 44 -8.58 12.32 0.60
C PRO A 44 -7.04 12.32 0.46
N VAL A 45 -6.41 11.16 0.70
CA VAL A 45 -4.95 10.98 0.65
C VAL A 45 -4.52 10.45 -0.72
N SER A 46 -5.23 9.44 -1.22
CA SER A 46 -5.01 8.83 -2.53
C SER A 46 -5.99 9.36 -3.57
N LEU A 47 -5.56 9.57 -4.82
CA LEU A 47 -6.46 9.97 -5.90
C LEU A 47 -7.46 8.85 -6.23
N THR A 48 -8.73 9.23 -6.36
CA THR A 48 -9.84 8.34 -6.75
C THR A 48 -10.46 8.84 -8.04
N GLY A 49 -10.82 7.96 -8.97
CA GLY A 49 -11.46 8.34 -10.24
C GLY A 49 -11.43 7.21 -11.26
N ALA A 50 -12.15 7.32 -12.38
CA ALA A 50 -12.25 6.29 -13.43
C ALA A 50 -11.15 6.43 -14.51
N GLU A 51 -10.67 7.65 -14.76
CA GLU A 51 -9.68 7.94 -15.80
C GLU A 51 -8.26 7.62 -15.33
N ARG A 52 -7.48 7.02 -16.23
CA ARG A 52 -6.10 6.57 -15.98
C ARG A 52 -5.13 7.76 -16.07
N PRO A 53 -4.00 7.73 -15.34
CA PRO A 53 -3.50 6.62 -14.52
C PRO A 53 -3.92 6.73 -13.04
N LYS A 54 -4.47 5.64 -12.48
CA LYS A 54 -4.66 5.49 -11.03
C LYS A 54 -3.35 5.04 -10.39
N THR A 55 -3.16 5.38 -9.11
CA THR A 55 -2.01 5.13 -8.22
C THR A 55 -0.72 4.66 -8.90
N ALA A 56 0.17 5.60 -9.24
CA ALA A 56 1.48 5.35 -9.86
C ALA A 56 2.57 4.94 -8.86
N GLY A 57 2.37 5.17 -7.56
CA GLY A 57 3.28 4.76 -6.48
C GLY A 57 2.50 4.37 -5.22
N SER A 58 3.12 3.62 -4.31
CA SER A 58 2.48 3.23 -3.05
C SER A 58 2.30 4.43 -2.11
N ILE A 59 1.13 4.53 -1.48
CA ILE A 59 0.80 5.61 -0.55
C ILE A 59 0.50 5.02 0.81
N ALA A 60 1.25 5.41 1.83
CA ALA A 60 1.06 5.02 3.21
C ALA A 60 0.40 6.14 4.02
N TYR A 61 -0.45 5.76 4.97
CA TYR A 61 -0.98 6.61 6.02
C TYR A 61 -0.55 6.03 7.36
N ALA A 62 0.25 6.80 8.10
CA ALA A 62 0.90 6.33 9.32
C ALA A 62 1.12 7.46 10.31
N TYR A 63 1.41 7.11 11.56
CA TYR A 63 1.74 8.12 12.57
C TYR A 63 2.99 8.91 12.17
N GLY A 64 2.96 10.24 12.39
CA GLY A 64 3.99 11.15 11.89
C GLY A 64 5.42 10.75 12.27
N ASN A 65 5.59 10.13 13.44
CA ASN A 65 6.89 9.66 13.96
C ASN A 65 7.03 8.12 13.95
N ALA A 66 6.18 7.40 13.21
CA ALA A 66 6.32 5.94 13.06
C ALA A 66 7.70 5.60 12.48
N PRO A 67 8.45 4.62 13.02
CA PRO A 67 9.84 4.36 12.64
C PRO A 67 9.99 3.55 11.34
N ILE A 68 9.18 3.85 10.31
CA ILE A 68 9.13 3.15 9.00
C ILE A 68 10.50 3.14 8.32
N ASP A 69 11.24 4.24 8.39
CA ASP A 69 12.51 4.40 7.67
C ASP A 69 13.65 3.51 8.21
N ARG A 70 13.48 2.93 9.40
CA ARG A 70 14.53 2.16 10.07
C ARG A 70 14.74 0.82 9.38
N ARG A 71 15.74 0.77 8.48
CA ARG A 71 16.10 -0.43 7.69
C ARG A 71 14.92 -0.98 6.89
N PHE A 72 14.19 -0.09 6.23
CA PHE A 72 13.06 -0.47 5.38
C PHE A 72 13.48 -1.56 4.36
N PRO A 73 12.73 -2.68 4.24
CA PRO A 73 13.21 -3.88 3.56
C PRO A 73 13.04 -3.83 2.02
N ILE A 74 12.44 -2.77 1.48
CA ILE A 74 12.26 -2.58 0.04
C ILE A 74 13.18 -1.42 -0.40
N PRO A 75 14.45 -1.70 -0.74
CA PRO A 75 15.49 -0.66 -0.84
C PRO A 75 15.27 0.31 -2.00
N TYR A 76 14.63 -0.14 -3.08
CA TYR A 76 14.39 0.67 -4.28
C TYR A 76 13.26 1.68 -4.11
N LEU A 77 12.45 1.58 -3.04
CA LEU A 77 11.35 2.50 -2.78
C LEU A 77 11.78 3.66 -1.90
N ASN A 78 11.92 4.85 -2.47
CA ASN A 78 12.20 6.07 -1.72
C ASN A 78 11.03 6.42 -0.80
N ARG A 79 11.32 6.63 0.49
CA ARG A 79 10.32 6.95 1.51
C ARG A 79 10.23 8.46 1.63
N VAL A 80 9.09 9.03 1.26
CA VAL A 80 8.88 10.49 1.22
C VAL A 80 7.76 10.85 2.18
N ARG A 81 8.08 11.57 3.25
CA ARG A 81 7.09 11.98 4.26
C ARG A 81 6.44 13.31 3.88
N THR A 82 5.13 13.38 4.05
CA THR A 82 4.34 14.60 3.89
C THR A 82 3.25 14.71 4.96
N ARG A 83 2.88 15.94 5.32
CA ARG A 83 1.75 16.23 6.23
C ARG A 83 0.65 17.05 5.56
N ASN A 84 0.95 17.74 4.46
CA ASN A 84 0.03 18.64 3.78
C ASN A 84 0.19 18.49 2.27
N ALA A 85 -0.55 17.54 1.70
CA ALA A 85 -0.75 17.46 0.26
C ALA A 85 -2.22 17.09 0.00
N GLY A 86 -2.79 17.64 -1.08
CA GLY A 86 -4.04 17.12 -1.62
C GLY A 86 -3.88 15.67 -2.06
N PRO A 87 -4.97 15.01 -2.49
CA PRO A 87 -4.90 13.62 -2.93
C PRO A 87 -3.87 13.47 -4.04
N THR A 88 -3.06 12.41 -3.97
CA THR A 88 -2.00 12.10 -4.94
C THR A 88 -2.18 10.72 -5.56
N ALA A 89 -1.66 10.52 -6.77
CA ALA A 89 -1.52 9.18 -7.35
C ALA A 89 -0.27 8.46 -6.82
N GLY A 90 0.55 9.10 -5.99
CA GLY A 90 1.87 8.56 -5.65
C GLY A 90 2.85 8.72 -6.81
N GLU A 91 4.14 8.53 -6.52
CA GLU A 91 5.20 8.61 -7.52
C GLU A 91 5.86 7.24 -7.73
N PRO A 92 6.15 6.83 -8.99
CA PRO A 92 6.87 5.59 -9.25
C PRO A 92 8.20 5.52 -8.49
N GLY A 93 8.45 4.40 -7.83
CA GLY A 93 9.65 4.23 -7.02
C GLY A 93 9.60 4.91 -5.65
N GLU A 94 8.44 5.45 -5.25
CA GLU A 94 8.25 6.04 -3.92
C GLU A 94 7.20 5.30 -3.07
N LEU A 95 7.46 5.27 -1.77
CA LEU A 95 6.47 5.11 -0.72
C LEU A 95 6.19 6.48 -0.13
N MET A 96 5.11 7.12 -0.57
CA MET A 96 4.69 8.41 -0.02
C MET A 96 3.97 8.19 1.31
N ILE A 97 4.50 8.73 2.40
CA ILE A 97 4.00 8.52 3.76
C ILE A 97 3.30 9.79 4.24
N PHE A 98 1.98 9.73 4.32
CA PHE A 98 1.13 10.77 4.91
C PHE A 98 1.07 10.58 6.43
N GLY A 99 1.63 11.56 7.14
CA GLY A 99 1.70 11.55 8.59
C GLY A 99 0.39 11.99 9.24
N HIS A 100 -0.09 11.24 10.23
CA HIS A 100 -1.20 11.62 11.10
C HIS A 100 -0.78 11.71 12.57
N ASP A 101 -1.58 12.41 13.40
CA ASP A 101 -1.31 12.55 14.83
C ASP A 101 -2.22 11.67 15.72
N ARG A 102 -2.99 10.75 15.12
CA ARG A 102 -3.83 9.75 15.82
C ARG A 102 -2.99 8.76 16.63
N LYS A 103 -2.81 9.03 17.93
CA LYS A 103 -2.00 8.19 18.84
C LYS A 103 -2.50 6.74 18.97
N THR A 104 -3.81 6.52 18.91
CA THR A 104 -4.40 5.17 18.96
C THR A 104 -3.97 4.28 17.79
N TRP A 105 -3.54 4.88 16.68
CA TRP A 105 -3.04 4.19 15.49
C TRP A 105 -1.53 4.32 15.32
N SER A 106 -0.78 4.65 16.39
CA SER A 106 0.68 4.87 16.30
C SER A 106 1.47 3.64 15.86
N HIS A 107 0.87 2.46 15.96
CA HIS A 107 1.42 1.17 15.60
C HIS A 107 0.87 0.64 14.26
N LEU A 108 0.00 1.38 13.57
CA LEU A 108 -0.61 0.96 12.31
C LEU A 108 -0.01 1.74 11.14
N VAL A 109 0.17 1.05 10.03
CA VAL A 109 0.53 1.64 8.73
C VAL A 109 -0.48 1.12 7.71
N PHE A 110 -1.35 2.01 7.21
CA PHE A 110 -2.25 1.68 6.13
C PHE A 110 -1.57 1.98 4.80
N VAL A 111 -1.69 1.11 3.82
CA VAL A 111 -1.05 1.30 2.51
C VAL A 111 -2.05 1.09 1.39
N ASP A 112 -2.20 2.08 0.52
CA ASP A 112 -2.83 1.95 -0.79
C ASP A 112 -1.75 1.61 -1.83
N THR A 113 -1.88 0.48 -2.52
CA THR A 113 -0.90 0.04 -3.52
C THR A 113 -1.34 0.43 -4.94
N PRO A 114 -0.42 0.39 -5.92
CA PRO A 114 -0.82 0.27 -7.32
C PRO A 114 -1.72 -0.95 -7.55
N ASP A 115 -2.47 -0.93 -8.65
CA ASP A 115 -3.40 -2.00 -9.00
C ASP A 115 -2.65 -3.29 -9.39
N LEU A 116 -3.13 -4.45 -8.91
CA LEU A 116 -2.52 -5.76 -9.19
C LEU A 116 -2.50 -6.13 -10.68
N ASP A 117 -3.48 -5.64 -11.44
CA ASP A 117 -3.62 -5.87 -12.87
C ASP A 117 -2.93 -4.80 -13.73
N SER A 118 -2.05 -4.00 -13.13
CA SER A 118 -1.27 -2.99 -13.85
C SER A 118 -0.46 -3.63 -14.99
N LEU A 119 -0.49 -2.99 -16.16
CA LEU A 119 0.36 -3.35 -17.31
C LEU A 119 1.83 -2.95 -17.12
N ARG A 120 2.11 -2.05 -16.17
CA ARG A 120 3.47 -1.64 -15.79
C ARG A 120 4.06 -2.63 -14.79
N ASN A 121 5.23 -3.18 -15.11
CA ASN A 121 5.92 -4.17 -14.28
C ASN A 121 6.30 -3.62 -12.90
N GLU A 122 6.69 -2.35 -12.85
CA GLU A 122 7.11 -1.65 -11.64
C GLU A 122 5.97 -1.60 -10.62
N ASN A 123 4.76 -1.27 -11.08
CA ASN A 123 3.57 -1.20 -10.24
C ASN A 123 3.19 -2.56 -9.66
N ARG A 124 3.24 -3.62 -10.49
CA ARG A 124 2.96 -4.99 -10.02
C ARG A 124 3.97 -5.43 -8.97
N ARG A 125 5.26 -5.18 -9.22
CA ARG A 125 6.33 -5.48 -8.27
C ARG A 125 6.12 -4.77 -6.94
N VAL A 126 5.76 -3.47 -6.96
CA VAL A 126 5.47 -2.73 -5.73
C VAL A 126 4.28 -3.32 -4.98
N ALA A 127 3.20 -3.70 -5.68
CA ALA A 127 2.05 -4.34 -5.04
C ALA A 127 2.42 -5.70 -4.42
N GLU A 128 3.24 -6.51 -5.10
CA GLU A 128 3.75 -7.80 -4.60
C GLU A 128 4.66 -7.63 -3.38
N ASP A 129 5.61 -6.68 -3.42
CA ASP A 129 6.54 -6.42 -2.32
C ASP A 129 5.78 -5.85 -1.09
N MET A 130 4.78 -5.00 -1.30
CA MET A 130 3.87 -4.54 -0.21
C MET A 130 3.02 -5.66 0.35
N TYR A 131 2.52 -6.58 -0.50
CA TYR A 131 1.82 -7.77 -0.05
C TYR A 131 2.72 -8.65 0.84
N ARG A 132 3.99 -8.86 0.48
CA ARG A 132 4.95 -9.60 1.32
C ARG A 132 5.25 -8.90 2.64
N LEU A 133 5.31 -7.57 2.64
CA LEU A 133 5.52 -6.79 3.87
C LEU A 133 4.29 -6.78 4.78
N SER A 134 3.09 -7.01 4.25
CA SER A 134 1.84 -6.90 5.01
C SER A 134 1.77 -7.84 6.22
N ASP A 135 1.10 -7.38 7.27
CA ASP A 135 0.61 -8.22 8.37
C ASP A 135 -0.88 -8.53 8.19
N VAL A 136 -1.62 -7.60 7.57
CA VAL A 136 -3.02 -7.74 7.20
C VAL A 136 -3.20 -7.28 5.76
N VAL A 137 -3.90 -8.07 4.96
CA VAL A 137 -4.30 -7.71 3.60
C VAL A 137 -5.78 -7.39 3.57
N VAL A 138 -6.14 -6.21 3.06
CA VAL A 138 -7.51 -5.84 2.73
C VAL A 138 -7.68 -5.99 1.22
N PHE A 139 -8.20 -7.13 0.80
CA PHE A 139 -8.46 -7.39 -0.61
C PHE A 139 -9.78 -6.75 -1.05
N VAL A 140 -9.72 -5.79 -1.96
CA VAL A 140 -10.87 -5.04 -2.47
C VAL A 140 -11.21 -5.51 -3.88
N THR A 141 -12.46 -5.88 -4.07
CA THR A 141 -13.01 -6.36 -5.34
C THR A 141 -14.37 -5.71 -5.61
N SER A 142 -14.77 -5.65 -6.88
CA SER A 142 -16.09 -5.17 -7.31
C SER A 142 -16.72 -6.14 -8.31
N GLN A 143 -18.05 -6.17 -8.33
CA GLN A 143 -18.82 -7.02 -9.26
C GLN A 143 -18.53 -6.67 -10.72
N GLU A 144 -18.25 -5.40 -11.03
CA GLU A 144 -17.96 -4.92 -12.38
C GLU A 144 -16.65 -5.49 -12.96
N LYS A 145 -15.70 -5.93 -12.12
CA LYS A 145 -14.45 -6.59 -12.55
C LYS A 145 -14.58 -8.12 -12.65
N TYR A 146 -15.59 -8.70 -12.00
CA TYR A 146 -15.89 -10.14 -11.99
C TYR A 146 -17.33 -10.39 -12.44
N ALA A 147 -17.70 -9.85 -13.60
CA ALA A 147 -18.94 -10.24 -14.28
C ALA A 147 -19.00 -11.76 -14.52
N ASP A 148 -17.87 -12.45 -14.42
CA ASP A 148 -17.78 -13.90 -14.48
C ASP A 148 -17.19 -14.46 -13.16
N LEU A 149 -18.07 -15.02 -12.33
CA LEU A 149 -17.82 -16.00 -11.24
C LEU A 149 -17.42 -15.46 -9.84
N ILE A 150 -18.46 -15.22 -9.03
CA ILE A 150 -18.65 -15.77 -7.66
C ILE A 150 -17.40 -15.78 -6.74
N PRO A 151 -17.22 -14.78 -5.84
CA PRO A 151 -16.11 -14.74 -4.87
C PRO A 151 -16.22 -15.72 -3.68
N HIS A 152 -17.24 -16.58 -3.64
CA HIS A 152 -17.63 -17.31 -2.42
C HIS A 152 -17.66 -18.84 -2.52
N GLN A 153 -17.17 -19.43 -3.61
CA GLN A 153 -16.97 -20.89 -3.65
C GLN A 153 -15.62 -21.23 -3.02
N PHE A 154 -15.64 -21.30 -1.69
CA PHE A 154 -14.64 -21.98 -0.86
C PHE A 154 -14.91 -23.48 -0.85
#